data_AF-A0A1G9GN50-F1
#
_entry.id   AF-A0A1G9GN50-F1
#
_cell.length_a   1.000
_cell.length_b   1.000
_cell.length_c   1.000
_cell.angle_alpha   90.00
_cell.angle_beta   90.00
_cell.angle_gamma   90.00
#
_symmetry.space_group_name_H-M   'P 1'
#
loop_
_entity.id
_entity.type
_entity.pdbx_description
1 polymer ?
#
loop_
_entity_poly.entity_id
_entity_poly.type
_entity_poly.pdbx_seq_one_letter_code
_entity_poly.pdbx_strand_id
1 'polypeptide(L)'
;MGVKPHARLLAAILCSMLFMLLASCATKDRGVVIVKSDNVDILKLVEKASIDLLENTHGLAPDRPLIAATFVSIDNLRKSSTFGRTLSEMFSSELVRAGLTVVEIKMRDSLFIQESTGELILSRDIRRLSASHDAQGILIGTYAQARDTAYINVRLVRSSDNVILGATNMQLPLDNNIRAMLPPTW
;
A
#
# COMPACT_ATOMS: atom_id res chain seq x y z
N MET A 1 -3.59 33.63 76.90
CA MET A 1 -4.32 32.33 76.94
C MET A 1 -3.53 31.31 76.12
N GLY A 2 -2.82 30.39 76.77
CA GLY A 2 -1.94 29.41 76.12
C GLY A 2 -2.72 28.19 75.64
N VAL A 3 -2.61 27.86 74.36
CA VAL A 3 -3.23 26.66 73.79
C VAL A 3 -2.52 25.42 74.34
N LYS A 4 -3.26 24.53 75.01
CA LYS A 4 -2.73 23.31 75.64
C LYS A 4 -2.00 22.42 74.61
N PRO A 5 -0.87 21.80 74.95
CA PRO A 5 -0.01 21.06 74.00
C PRO A 5 -0.73 19.93 73.27
N HIS A 6 -1.73 19.31 73.91
CA HIS A 6 -2.56 18.26 73.32
C HIS A 6 -3.44 18.76 72.15
N ALA A 7 -3.86 20.04 72.16
CA ALA A 7 -4.65 20.62 71.09
C ALA A 7 -3.81 20.90 69.83
N ARG A 8 -2.50 21.17 69.99
CA ARG A 8 -1.57 21.31 68.87
C ARG A 8 -1.24 19.96 68.24
N LEU A 9 -1.12 18.91 69.06
CA LEU A 9 -0.89 17.54 68.57
C LEU A 9 -2.12 17.00 67.82
N LEU A 10 -3.32 17.23 68.34
CA LEU A 10 -4.58 16.87 67.67
C LEU A 10 -4.76 17.62 66.34
N ALA A 11 -4.44 18.92 66.30
CA ALA A 11 -4.50 19.70 65.06
C ALA A 11 -3.50 19.19 64.00
N ALA A 12 -2.29 18.79 64.41
CA ALA A 12 -1.28 18.23 63.49
C ALA A 12 -1.71 16.87 62.91
N ILE A 13 -2.32 16.01 63.73
CA ILE A 13 -2.83 14.70 63.27
C ILE A 13 -4.03 14.89 62.33
N LEU A 14 -4.94 15.82 62.65
CA LEU A 14 -6.10 16.14 61.80
C LEU A 14 -5.66 16.72 60.44
N CYS A 15 -4.62 17.56 60.43
CA CYS A 15 -4.06 18.13 59.21
C CYS A 15 -3.37 17.05 58.36
N SER A 16 -2.64 16.11 58.99
CA SER A 16 -2.00 14.99 58.28
C SER A 16 -3.02 14.02 57.65
N MET A 17 -4.15 13.76 58.31
CA MET A 17 -5.24 12.96 57.73
C MET A 17 -5.91 13.67 56.54
N LEU A 18 -6.04 14.99 56.60
CA LEU A 18 -6.63 15.79 55.52
C LEU A 18 -5.74 15.80 54.26
N PHE A 19 -4.42 15.74 54.41
CA PHE A 19 -3.48 15.62 53.28
C PHE A 19 -3.53 14.25 52.59
N MET A 20 -3.82 13.16 53.32
CA MET A 20 -3.98 11.83 52.70
C MET A 20 -5.27 11.68 51.89
N LEU A 21 -6.32 12.43 52.20
CA LEU A 21 -7.61 12.37 51.51
C LEU A 21 -7.60 13.08 50.14
N LEU A 22 -6.68 14.02 49.91
CA LEU A 22 -6.58 14.77 48.64
C LEU A 22 -5.80 14.03 47.54
N ALA A 23 -5.10 12.93 47.85
CA ALA A 23 -4.32 12.17 46.87
C ALA A 23 -5.14 11.08 46.12
N SER A 24 -6.42 10.90 46.45
CA SER A 24 -7.24 9.81 45.91
C SER A 24 -8.19 10.23 44.77
N CYS A 25 -7.73 11.12 43.89
CA CYS A 25 -8.38 11.40 42.61
C CYS A 25 -7.42 11.13 41.45
N ALA A 26 -6.91 9.90 41.36
CA ALA A 26 -6.31 9.38 40.14
C ALA A 26 -7.25 8.30 39.59
N THR A 27 -8.38 8.72 39.02
CA THR A 27 -9.23 7.85 38.21
C THR A 27 -8.42 7.44 36.99
N LYS A 28 -7.82 6.24 37.06
CA LYS A 28 -7.21 5.58 35.93
C LYS A 28 -8.33 5.25 34.95
N ASP A 29 -8.54 6.14 33.99
CA ASP A 29 -9.36 5.91 32.83
C ASP A 29 -8.88 4.59 32.20
N ARG A 30 -9.63 3.51 32.44
CA ARG A 30 -9.47 2.27 31.68
C ARG A 30 -10.12 2.57 30.34
N GLY A 31 -9.44 3.41 29.56
CA GLY A 31 -9.70 3.55 28.14
C GLY A 31 -9.74 2.14 27.59
N VAL A 32 -10.88 1.79 26.99
CA VAL A 32 -10.97 0.64 26.10
C VAL A 32 -9.74 0.72 25.23
N VAL A 33 -8.86 -0.28 25.30
CA VAL A 33 -7.80 -0.43 24.31
C VAL A 33 -8.54 -0.81 23.03
N ILE A 34 -9.06 0.20 22.34
CA ILE A 34 -9.32 0.11 20.92
C ILE A 34 -7.91 -0.12 20.38
N VAL A 35 -7.57 -1.38 20.12
CA VAL A 35 -6.45 -1.70 19.24
C VAL A 35 -6.84 -1.03 17.93
N LYS A 36 -6.35 0.20 17.74
CA LYS A 36 -6.40 0.84 16.45
C LYS A 36 -5.60 -0.10 15.57
N SER A 37 -6.30 -0.96 14.83
CA SER A 37 -5.69 -1.67 13.72
C SER A 37 -5.15 -0.55 12.86
N ASP A 38 -3.82 -0.38 12.85
CA ASP A 38 -3.13 0.48 11.90
C ASP A 38 -3.32 -0.18 10.53
N ASN A 39 -4.55 -0.12 10.02
CA ASN A 39 -4.90 -0.60 8.70
C ASN A 39 -4.06 0.21 7.72
N VAL A 40 -3.31 -0.50 6.89
CA VAL A 40 -2.44 0.13 5.92
C VAL A 40 -3.32 0.80 4.87
N ASP A 41 -3.21 2.13 4.74
CA ASP A 41 -3.89 2.87 3.68
C ASP A 41 -3.13 2.65 2.36
N ILE A 42 -3.38 1.49 1.75
CA ILE A 42 -2.76 1.09 0.49
C ILE A 42 -3.08 2.08 -0.64
N LEU A 43 -4.28 2.66 -0.64
CA LEU A 43 -4.71 3.60 -1.67
C LEU A 43 -3.84 4.86 -1.65
N LYS A 44 -3.63 5.44 -0.47
CA LYS A 44 -2.75 6.60 -0.30
C LYS A 44 -1.29 6.30 -0.66
N LEU A 45 -0.81 5.10 -0.33
CA LEU A 45 0.55 4.68 -0.68
C LEU A 45 0.73 4.51 -2.19
N VAL A 46 -0.26 3.94 -2.88
CA VAL A 46 -0.25 3.79 -4.34
C VAL A 46 -0.41 5.13 -5.04
N GLU A 47 -1.26 6.03 -4.55
CA GLU A 47 -1.38 7.41 -5.07
C GLU A 47 -0.03 8.12 -4.99
N LYS A 48 0.61 8.13 -3.82
CA LYS A 48 1.94 8.73 -3.66
C LYS A 48 2.97 8.09 -4.60
N ALA A 49 3.02 6.76 -4.66
CA ALA A 49 3.96 6.06 -5.55
C ALA A 49 3.69 6.38 -7.03
N SER A 50 2.44 6.56 -7.43
CA SER A 50 2.06 6.91 -8.80
C SER A 50 2.45 8.34 -9.15
N ILE A 51 2.29 9.28 -8.22
CA ILE A 51 2.83 10.65 -8.36
C ILE A 51 4.36 10.59 -8.53
N ASP A 52 5.06 9.90 -7.63
CA ASP A 52 6.52 9.73 -7.69
C ASP A 52 6.94 9.08 -9.04
N LEU A 53 6.20 8.09 -9.54
CA LEU A 53 6.45 7.46 -10.83
C LEU A 53 6.35 8.46 -11.98
N LEU A 54 5.28 9.26 -12.02
CA LEU A 54 5.01 10.20 -13.10
C LEU A 54 5.98 11.38 -13.11
N GLU A 55 6.35 11.90 -11.94
CA GLU A 55 7.38 12.95 -11.81
C GLU A 55 8.74 12.49 -12.35
N ASN A 56 9.05 11.20 -12.20
CA ASN A 56 10.28 10.59 -12.70
C ASN A 56 10.11 9.95 -14.10
N THR A 57 8.98 10.19 -14.78
CA THR A 57 8.72 9.65 -16.12
C THR A 57 8.94 10.68 -17.20
N HIS A 58 9.66 10.31 -18.26
CA HIS A 58 9.93 11.18 -19.40
C HIS A 58 9.58 10.52 -20.72
N GLY A 59 9.26 11.33 -21.73
CA GLY A 59 9.02 10.84 -23.10
C GLY A 59 7.69 10.10 -23.28
N LEU A 60 6.69 10.42 -22.46
CA LEU A 60 5.30 10.02 -22.68
C LEU A 60 4.48 11.17 -23.29
N ALA A 61 3.60 10.82 -24.22
CA ALA A 61 2.56 11.72 -24.73
C ALA A 61 1.21 11.34 -24.08
N PRO A 62 0.49 12.24 -23.40
CA PRO A 62 -0.71 11.86 -22.61
C PRO A 62 -1.84 11.16 -23.38
N ASP A 63 -1.97 11.49 -24.66
CA ASP A 63 -2.97 10.97 -25.60
C ASP A 63 -2.59 9.61 -26.21
N ARG A 64 -1.34 9.18 -26.07
CA ARG A 64 -0.90 7.88 -26.60
C ARG A 64 -1.18 6.75 -25.59
N PRO A 65 -1.71 5.60 -26.03
CA PRO A 65 -2.15 4.58 -25.09
C PRO A 65 -1.02 3.94 -24.29
N LEU A 66 -1.28 3.66 -23.02
CA LEU A 66 -0.48 2.80 -22.17
C LEU A 66 -1.21 1.48 -21.94
N ILE A 67 -0.44 0.42 -21.73
CA ILE A 67 -0.95 -0.87 -21.28
C ILE A 67 -0.50 -1.10 -19.85
N ALA A 68 -1.38 -1.61 -18.99
CA ALA A 68 -0.98 -2.12 -17.68
C ALA A 68 -0.90 -3.65 -17.70
N ALA A 69 0.27 -4.17 -17.34
CA ALA A 69 0.45 -5.58 -17.07
C ALA A 69 0.16 -5.89 -15.59
N THR A 70 -0.29 -7.10 -15.31
CA THR A 70 -0.43 -7.59 -13.93
C THR A 70 0.92 -7.58 -13.22
N PHE A 71 0.95 -7.09 -11.96
CA PHE A 71 2.17 -7.11 -11.17
C PHE A 71 2.44 -8.51 -10.62
N VAL A 72 3.72 -8.84 -10.43
CA VAL A 72 4.15 -10.24 -10.30
C VAL A 72 5.12 -10.43 -9.15
N SER A 73 5.14 -11.62 -8.55
CA SER A 73 6.17 -11.92 -7.55
C SER A 73 7.53 -11.98 -8.22
N ILE A 74 8.55 -11.38 -7.62
CA ILE A 74 9.93 -11.51 -8.10
C ILE A 74 10.44 -12.97 -8.06
N ASP A 75 9.92 -13.77 -7.13
CA ASP A 75 10.27 -15.19 -6.97
C ASP A 75 9.51 -16.08 -7.97
N ASN A 76 8.40 -15.59 -8.52
CA ASN A 76 7.62 -16.32 -9.51
C ASN A 76 6.99 -15.38 -10.53
N LEU A 77 7.79 -15.03 -11.54
CA LEU A 77 7.37 -14.25 -12.71
C LEU A 77 6.44 -15.02 -13.67
N ARG A 78 5.90 -16.17 -13.28
CA ARG A 78 4.87 -16.89 -14.05
C ARG A 78 3.50 -16.80 -13.41
N LYS A 79 3.42 -16.76 -12.08
CA LYS A 79 2.17 -16.84 -11.33
C LYS A 79 1.62 -15.46 -10.93
N SER A 80 0.36 -15.22 -11.28
CA SER A 80 -0.40 -14.08 -10.75
C SER A 80 -0.87 -14.35 -9.32
N SER A 81 -1.07 -13.30 -8.54
CA SER A 81 -1.77 -13.32 -7.25
C SER A 81 -2.88 -12.26 -7.22
N THR A 82 -3.78 -12.34 -6.24
CA THR A 82 -4.76 -11.26 -6.02
C THR A 82 -4.03 -9.95 -5.73
N PHE A 83 -2.97 -10.00 -4.93
CA PHE A 83 -2.17 -8.83 -4.60
C PHE A 83 -1.59 -8.14 -5.86
N GLY A 84 -1.01 -8.92 -6.77
CA GLY A 84 -0.43 -8.42 -8.01
C GLY A 84 -1.47 -7.80 -8.95
N ARG A 85 -2.64 -8.44 -9.11
CA ARG A 85 -3.74 -7.89 -9.92
C ARG A 85 -4.29 -6.61 -9.30
N THR A 86 -4.53 -6.60 -7.99
CA THR A 86 -5.06 -5.45 -7.28
C THR A 86 -4.12 -4.24 -7.39
N LEU A 87 -2.80 -4.43 -7.23
CA LEU A 87 -1.84 -3.36 -7.43
C LEU A 87 -1.85 -2.83 -8.87
N SER A 88 -1.89 -3.70 -9.88
CA SER A 88 -1.95 -3.23 -11.27
C SER A 88 -3.22 -2.42 -11.56
N GLU A 89 -4.37 -2.79 -11.01
CA GLU A 89 -5.60 -2.00 -11.14
C GLU A 89 -5.49 -0.63 -10.46
N MET A 90 -4.95 -0.59 -9.25
CA MET A 90 -4.79 0.66 -8.49
C MET A 90 -3.86 1.62 -9.22
N PHE A 91 -2.67 1.17 -9.64
CA PHE A 91 -1.76 2.02 -10.41
C PHE A 91 -2.37 2.45 -11.76
N SER A 92 -3.08 1.57 -12.46
CA SER A 92 -3.77 1.94 -13.71
C SER A 92 -4.80 3.04 -13.48
N SER A 93 -5.56 2.94 -12.40
CA SER A 93 -6.53 3.97 -12.00
C SER A 93 -5.86 5.31 -11.72
N GLU A 94 -4.70 5.30 -11.06
CA GLU A 94 -3.93 6.52 -10.80
C GLU A 94 -3.37 7.15 -12.08
N LEU A 95 -2.89 6.34 -13.04
CA LEU A 95 -2.46 6.87 -14.34
C LEU A 95 -3.61 7.53 -15.11
N VAL A 96 -4.80 6.93 -15.10
CA VAL A 96 -6.01 7.51 -15.70
C VAL A 96 -6.43 8.80 -14.98
N ARG A 97 -6.39 8.82 -13.64
CA ARG A 97 -6.64 10.04 -12.84
C ARG A 97 -5.66 11.16 -13.19
N ALA A 98 -4.42 10.82 -13.54
CA ALA A 98 -3.40 11.77 -13.97
C ALA A 98 -3.57 12.23 -15.44
N GLY A 99 -4.60 11.77 -16.15
CA GLY A 99 -4.90 12.18 -17.53
C GLY A 99 -4.20 11.38 -18.62
N LEU A 100 -3.60 10.22 -18.27
CA LEU A 100 -3.01 9.32 -19.25
C LEU A 100 -4.05 8.36 -19.82
N THR A 101 -3.91 8.05 -21.11
CA THR A 101 -4.74 7.04 -21.76
C THR A 101 -4.24 5.64 -21.40
N VAL A 102 -5.05 4.82 -20.73
CA VAL A 102 -4.72 3.42 -20.39
C VAL A 102 -5.74 2.48 -21.05
N VAL A 103 -5.25 1.43 -21.71
CA VAL A 103 -6.08 0.42 -22.37
C VAL A 103 -6.41 -0.71 -21.40
N GLU A 104 -7.71 -0.94 -21.18
CA GLU A 104 -8.20 -2.15 -20.52
C GLU A 104 -8.19 -3.33 -21.51
N ILE A 105 -7.26 -4.25 -21.31
CA ILE A 105 -7.05 -5.40 -22.19
C ILE A 105 -8.15 -6.46 -22.00
N LYS A 106 -8.84 -6.46 -20.86
CA LYS A 106 -9.84 -7.48 -20.49
C LYS A 106 -11.15 -7.41 -21.32
N MET A 107 -11.32 -6.42 -22.19
CA MET A 107 -12.59 -6.12 -22.87
C MET A 107 -12.72 -6.61 -24.33
N ARG A 108 -11.87 -7.52 -24.84
CA ARG A 108 -12.10 -8.18 -26.15
C ARG A 108 -12.28 -9.69 -26.04
N ASP A 109 -13.34 -10.19 -26.71
CA ASP A 109 -13.92 -11.54 -26.77
C ASP A 109 -13.01 -12.72 -27.21
N SER A 110 -11.69 -12.62 -27.08
CA SER A 110 -10.76 -13.74 -27.35
C SER A 110 -9.74 -13.98 -26.25
N LEU A 111 -9.79 -13.21 -25.17
CA LEU A 111 -8.94 -13.38 -24.00
C LEU A 111 -9.82 -13.83 -22.83
N PHE A 112 -10.33 -15.05 -22.93
CA PHE A 112 -10.67 -15.81 -21.73
C PHE A 112 -9.40 -15.82 -20.86
N ILE A 113 -9.43 -14.99 -19.81
CA ILE A 113 -8.54 -15.12 -18.67
C ILE A 113 -8.69 -16.58 -18.24
N GLN A 114 -7.70 -17.41 -18.53
CA GLN A 114 -7.58 -18.71 -17.89
C GLN A 114 -7.31 -18.42 -16.42
N GLU A 115 -8.40 -18.28 -15.65
CA GLU A 115 -8.39 -18.04 -14.21
C GLU A 115 -7.62 -19.14 -13.43
N SER A 116 -7.21 -20.21 -14.10
CA SER A 116 -6.55 -21.40 -13.55
C SER A 116 -5.06 -21.55 -13.89
N THR A 117 -4.46 -20.72 -14.74
CA THR A 117 -3.04 -20.87 -15.09
C THR A 117 -2.31 -19.58 -14.87
N GLY A 118 -1.47 -19.54 -13.84
CA GLY A 118 -0.43 -18.54 -13.68
C GLY A 118 0.51 -18.53 -14.88
N GLU A 119 0.10 -17.86 -15.93
CA GLU A 119 0.87 -17.63 -17.14
C GLU A 119 0.98 -16.13 -17.36
N LEU A 120 2.00 -15.56 -16.72
CA LEU A 120 2.66 -14.41 -17.29
C LEU A 120 3.22 -14.82 -18.64
N ILE A 121 2.55 -14.32 -19.66
CA ILE A 121 3.09 -14.21 -20.99
C ILE A 121 4.22 -13.19 -20.92
N LEU A 122 5.43 -13.68 -20.67
CA LEU A 122 6.63 -12.86 -20.75
C LEU A 122 6.98 -12.60 -22.22
N SER A 123 6.89 -11.33 -22.59
CA SER A 123 7.44 -10.67 -23.77
C SER A 123 6.71 -10.81 -25.11
N ARG A 124 6.18 -11.98 -25.49
CA ARG A 124 5.63 -12.15 -26.85
C ARG A 124 4.22 -11.57 -27.00
N ASP A 125 3.28 -11.92 -26.14
CA ASP A 125 1.93 -11.37 -26.32
C ASP A 125 1.84 -9.94 -25.82
N ILE A 126 2.62 -9.54 -24.80
CA ILE A 126 2.71 -8.12 -24.42
C ILE A 126 3.19 -7.25 -25.59
N ARG A 127 4.22 -7.64 -26.35
CA ARG A 127 4.64 -6.90 -27.56
C ARG A 127 3.56 -6.90 -28.64
N ARG A 128 2.88 -8.03 -28.85
CA ARG A 128 1.76 -8.13 -29.80
C ARG A 128 0.60 -7.23 -29.40
N LEU A 129 0.27 -7.17 -28.11
CA LEU A 129 -0.77 -6.33 -27.54
C LEU A 129 -0.39 -4.85 -27.66
N SER A 130 0.85 -4.48 -27.33
CA SER A 130 1.33 -3.11 -27.53
C SER A 130 1.23 -2.69 -28.99
N ALA A 131 1.60 -3.57 -29.93
CA ALA A 131 1.44 -3.30 -31.35
C ALA A 131 -0.03 -3.21 -31.79
N SER A 132 -0.91 -4.09 -31.31
CA SER A 132 -2.33 -4.09 -31.70
C SER A 132 -3.11 -2.90 -31.14
N HIS A 133 -2.65 -2.33 -30.03
CA HIS A 133 -3.25 -1.18 -29.38
C HIS A 133 -2.48 0.13 -29.59
N ASP A 134 -1.46 0.13 -30.45
CA ASP A 134 -0.54 1.26 -30.65
C ASP A 134 -0.06 1.87 -29.32
N ALA A 135 0.19 1.02 -28.32
CA ALA A 135 0.56 1.48 -27.00
C ALA A 135 2.00 2.01 -27.03
N GLN A 136 2.22 3.23 -26.57
CA GLN A 136 3.56 3.84 -26.47
C GLN A 136 4.41 3.20 -25.36
N GLY A 137 3.76 2.63 -24.35
CA GLY A 137 4.41 2.15 -23.16
C GLY A 137 3.57 1.19 -22.34
N ILE A 138 4.24 0.56 -21.38
CA ILE A 138 3.73 -0.55 -20.60
C ILE A 138 4.07 -0.27 -19.14
N LEU A 139 3.05 -0.17 -18.29
CA LEU A 139 3.18 -0.20 -16.85
C LEU A 139 3.41 -1.64 -16.41
N ILE A 140 4.54 -1.88 -15.76
CA ILE A 140 4.91 -3.17 -15.19
C ILE A 140 5.29 -3.00 -13.72
N GLY A 141 5.16 -4.08 -12.95
CA GLY A 141 5.62 -4.08 -11.57
C GLY A 141 5.97 -5.46 -11.05
N THR A 142 6.91 -5.50 -10.12
CA THR A 142 7.25 -6.69 -9.36
C THR A 142 7.08 -6.41 -7.87
N TYR A 143 6.76 -7.45 -7.10
CA TYR A 143 6.76 -7.37 -5.65
C TYR A 143 7.61 -8.49 -5.04
N ALA A 144 8.30 -8.17 -3.94
CA ALA A 144 9.02 -9.12 -3.11
C ALA A 144 8.38 -9.15 -1.72
N GLN A 145 7.98 -10.33 -1.26
CA GLN A 145 7.40 -10.51 0.07
C GLN A 145 8.53 -10.77 1.09
N ALA A 146 8.66 -9.90 2.08
CA ALA A 146 9.45 -10.16 3.29
C ALA A 146 8.52 -10.62 4.43
N ARG A 147 9.03 -10.65 5.66
CA ARG A 147 8.26 -11.08 6.84
C ARG A 147 7.02 -10.21 7.06
N ASP A 148 7.22 -8.90 7.19
CA ASP A 148 6.17 -7.95 7.59
C ASP A 148 5.99 -6.80 6.59
N THR A 149 6.62 -6.91 5.43
CA THR A 149 6.63 -5.86 4.41
C THR A 149 6.72 -6.50 3.03
N ALA A 150 5.99 -5.95 2.06
CA ALA A 150 6.23 -6.18 0.65
C ALA A 150 7.00 -4.98 0.08
N TYR A 151 8.00 -5.26 -0.76
CA TYR A 151 8.71 -4.26 -1.55
C TYR A 151 8.16 -4.32 -2.97
N ILE A 152 7.60 -3.22 -3.46
CA ILE A 152 7.02 -3.12 -4.79
C ILE A 152 7.93 -2.25 -5.63
N ASN A 153 8.30 -2.73 -6.80
CA ASN A 153 8.97 -1.96 -7.84
C ASN A 153 8.01 -1.76 -9.01
N VAL A 154 7.91 -0.53 -9.50
CA VAL A 154 7.02 -0.17 -10.62
C VAL A 154 7.81 0.57 -11.68
N ARG A 155 7.55 0.27 -12.95
CA ARG A 155 8.23 0.90 -14.10
C ARG A 155 7.25 1.17 -15.22
N LEU A 156 7.46 2.28 -15.90
CA LEU A 156 6.91 2.55 -17.22
C LEU A 156 7.98 2.26 -18.26
N VAL A 157 7.70 1.34 -19.17
CA VAL A 157 8.64 0.85 -20.18
C VAL A 157 8.11 1.19 -21.56
N ARG A 158 8.92 1.84 -22.41
CA ARG A 158 8.55 2.13 -23.79
C ARG A 158 8.41 0.84 -24.58
N SER A 159 7.33 0.72 -25.33
CA SER A 159 7.01 -0.51 -26.07
C SER A 159 7.93 -0.78 -27.27
N SER A 160 8.51 0.28 -27.87
CA SER A 160 9.29 0.18 -29.10
C SER A 160 10.71 -0.38 -28.90
N ASP A 161 11.35 -0.06 -27.78
CA ASP A 161 12.77 -0.35 -27.52
C ASP A 161 13.05 -0.91 -26.11
N ASN A 162 12.01 -1.06 -25.28
CA ASN A 162 12.10 -1.51 -23.89
C ASN A 162 12.88 -0.57 -22.96
N VAL A 163 13.06 0.70 -23.33
CA VAL A 163 13.68 1.70 -22.47
C VAL A 163 12.75 2.01 -21.29
N ILE A 164 13.29 2.03 -20.07
CA ILE A 164 12.57 2.47 -18.88
C ILE A 164 12.44 3.99 -18.96
N LEU A 165 11.20 4.47 -19.00
CA LEU A 165 10.85 5.88 -19.08
C LEU A 165 10.74 6.54 -17.72
N GLY A 166 10.36 5.75 -16.71
CA GLY A 166 10.29 6.16 -15.32
C GLY A 166 10.10 4.96 -14.41
N ALA A 167 10.44 5.13 -13.14
CA ALA A 167 10.36 4.08 -12.13
C ALA A 167 10.11 4.64 -10.74
N THR A 168 9.45 3.85 -9.91
CA THR A 168 9.28 4.13 -8.47
C THR A 168 9.41 2.84 -7.67
N ASN A 169 9.65 3.00 -6.37
CA ASN A 169 9.65 1.91 -5.41
C ASN A 169 8.77 2.30 -4.22
N MET A 170 8.05 1.34 -3.67
CA MET A 170 7.30 1.54 -2.43
C MET A 170 7.40 0.34 -1.51
N GLN A 171 7.26 0.61 -0.22
CA GLN A 171 7.16 -0.40 0.82
C GLN A 171 5.72 -0.45 1.30
N LEU A 172 5.20 -1.66 1.47
CA LEU A 172 3.84 -1.88 1.94
C LEU A 172 3.88 -2.81 3.16
N PRO A 173 3.56 -2.30 4.36
CA PRO A 173 3.44 -3.17 5.54
C PRO A 173 2.37 -4.24 5.31
N LEU A 174 2.64 -5.46 5.77
CA LEU A 174 1.77 -6.61 5.53
C LEU A 174 0.81 -6.81 6.72
N ASP A 175 -0.34 -6.15 6.65
CA ASP A 175 -1.49 -6.46 7.51
C ASP A 175 -2.20 -7.76 7.05
N ASN A 176 -3.19 -8.19 7.83
CA ASN A 176 -3.91 -9.44 7.54
C ASN A 176 -4.67 -9.38 6.20
N ASN A 177 -5.17 -8.20 5.80
CA ASN A 177 -5.89 -8.04 4.54
C ASN A 177 -4.94 -8.20 3.36
N ILE A 178 -3.77 -7.55 3.43
CA ILE A 178 -2.76 -7.63 2.38
C ILE A 178 -2.20 -9.05 2.28
N ARG A 179 -1.94 -9.71 3.42
CA ARG A 179 -1.47 -11.10 3.43
C ARG A 179 -2.45 -12.06 2.78
N ALA A 180 -3.76 -11.86 2.98
CA ALA A 180 -4.79 -12.70 2.35
C ALA A 180 -4.79 -12.61 0.81
N MET A 181 -4.19 -11.56 0.24
CA MET A 181 -4.07 -11.39 -1.22
C MET A 181 -2.79 -12.00 -1.81
N LEU A 182 -1.80 -12.31 -0.98
CA LEU A 182 -0.52 -12.89 -1.42
C LEU A 182 -0.71 -14.35 -1.85
N PRO A 183 0.15 -14.85 -2.76
CA PRO A 183 0.10 -16.27 -3.12
C PRO A 183 0.41 -17.14 -1.88
N PRO A 184 -0.11 -18.38 -1.81
CA PRO A 184 0.23 -19.29 -0.72
C PRO A 184 1.76 -19.45 -0.61
N THR A 185 2.30 -19.22 0.58
CA THR A 185 3.68 -19.58 0.91
C THR A 185 3.76 -21.09 1.07
N TRP A 186 4.76 -21.71 0.46
CA TRP A 186 4.93 -23.18 0.40
C TRP A 186 5.58 -23.69 1.68
#